data_AF-A0A1E3WC75-F1
#
_entry.id   AF-A0A1E3WC75-F1
#
_cell.length_a   1.000
_cell.length_b   1.000
_cell.length_c   1.000
_cell.angle_alpha   90.00
_cell.angle_beta   90.00
_cell.angle_gamma   90.00
#
_symmetry.space_group_name_H-M   'P 1'
#
loop_
_entity.id
_entity.type
_entity.pdbx_description
1 polymer ?
#
loop_
_entity_poly.entity_id
_entity_poly.type
_entity_poly.pdbx_seq_one_letter_code
_entity_poly.pdbx_strand_id
1 'polypeptide(L)'
;MGTKPATAHPLGGCGMGEDASSGVVDHKCQVFAGPSGEATHAGLYVCDGAVIPRSIGCNPLLTITALAERAMVHLARDRNLGFDTAPIRNHADQEVVT
;
A
#
# COMPACT_ATOMS: atom_id res chain seq x y z
N MET A 1 -6.39 -4.40 29.62
CA MET A 1 -7.15 -4.12 28.38
C MET A 1 -8.49 -3.51 28.77
N GLY A 2 -8.86 -2.35 28.21
CA GLY A 2 -10.10 -1.61 28.57
C GLY A 2 -11.36 -2.14 27.87
N THR A 3 -12.54 -1.67 28.32
CA THR A 3 -13.90 -2.09 27.90
C THR A 3 -14.33 -1.65 26.50
N LYS A 4 -13.39 -1.23 25.64
CA LYS A 4 -13.70 -0.84 24.26
C LYS A 4 -13.53 -2.05 23.33
N PRO A 5 -14.48 -2.31 22.41
CA PRO A 5 -14.30 -3.35 21.41
C PRO A 5 -13.04 -3.03 20.58
N ALA A 6 -11.99 -3.83 20.76
CA ALA A 6 -10.84 -3.82 19.89
C ALA A 6 -11.19 -4.69 18.67
N THR A 7 -11.08 -4.13 17.47
CA THR A 7 -11.08 -4.97 16.27
C THR A 7 -9.77 -5.77 16.28
N ALA A 8 -9.80 -7.03 15.85
CA ALA A 8 -8.56 -7.82 15.73
C ALA A 8 -7.59 -7.25 14.68
N HIS A 9 -8.06 -6.30 13.86
CA HIS A 9 -7.37 -5.74 12.71
C HIS A 9 -7.36 -4.20 12.79
N PRO A 10 -6.39 -3.58 13.49
CA PRO A 10 -6.23 -2.14 13.47
C PRO A 10 -5.84 -1.69 12.05
N LEU A 11 -6.51 -0.65 11.55
CA LEU A 11 -6.25 -0.01 10.26
C LEU A 11 -6.19 1.51 10.45
N GLY A 12 -5.58 2.21 9.50
CA GLY A 12 -5.44 3.67 9.53
C GLY A 12 -4.27 4.18 10.37
N GLY A 13 -4.23 5.49 10.62
CA GLY A 13 -3.12 6.19 11.28
C GLY A 13 -2.16 6.90 10.32
N CYS A 14 -2.08 6.44 9.06
CA CYS A 14 -1.41 7.12 7.95
C CYS A 14 -2.29 7.14 6.70
N GLY A 15 -3.59 7.47 6.88
CA GLY A 15 -4.61 7.31 5.85
C GLY A 15 -4.30 8.03 4.53
N MET A 16 -4.68 7.39 3.43
CA MET A 16 -4.60 7.97 2.09
C MET A 16 -5.55 9.16 1.92
N GLY A 17 -5.06 10.25 1.34
CA GLY A 17 -5.81 11.47 1.06
C GLY A 17 -5.58 12.01 -0.36
N GLU A 18 -6.37 13.02 -0.72
CA GLU A 18 -6.17 13.77 -1.98
C GLU A 18 -4.96 14.69 -1.89
N ASP A 19 -4.70 15.22 -0.68
CA ASP A 19 -3.59 16.09 -0.35
C ASP A 19 -3.22 15.94 1.14
N ALA A 20 -2.20 16.69 1.57
CA ALA A 20 -1.73 16.64 2.96
C ALA A 20 -2.71 17.22 3.99
N SER A 21 -3.79 17.89 3.56
CA SER A 21 -4.83 18.39 4.45
C SER A 21 -5.88 17.31 4.78
N SER A 22 -5.98 16.29 3.92
CA SER A 22 -6.98 15.23 3.98
C SER A 22 -6.40 13.84 4.27
N GLY A 23 -5.07 13.69 4.25
CA GLY A 23 -4.39 12.42 4.56
C GLY A 23 -2.90 12.58 4.86
N VAL A 24 -2.23 11.45 5.09
CA VAL A 24 -0.79 11.37 5.37
C VAL A 24 -0.01 10.90 4.14
N VAL A 25 -0.64 10.05 3.33
CA VAL A 25 -0.06 9.54 2.08
C VAL A 25 -0.93 9.84 0.87
N ASP A 26 -0.29 9.96 -0.29
CA ASP A 26 -0.96 10.05 -1.58
C ASP A 26 -1.48 8.68 -2.06
N HIS A 27 -2.06 8.65 -3.25
CA HIS A 27 -2.55 7.42 -3.85
C HIS A 27 -1.46 6.37 -4.15
N LYS A 28 -0.17 6.75 -4.17
CA LYS A 28 0.98 5.87 -4.39
C LYS A 28 1.62 5.42 -3.08
N CYS A 29 1.01 5.76 -1.95
CA CYS A 29 1.54 5.53 -0.61
C CYS A 29 2.81 6.35 -0.28
N GLN A 30 3.06 7.45 -1.01
CA GLN A 30 4.12 8.41 -0.71
C GLN A 30 3.68 9.35 0.41
N VAL A 31 4.56 9.62 1.37
CA VAL A 31 4.24 10.52 2.49
C VAL A 31 4.26 11.97 2.04
N PHE A 32 3.22 12.73 2.35
CA PHE A 32 3.18 14.17 2.09
C PHE A 32 4.24 14.93 2.90
N ALA A 33 4.82 15.98 2.32
CA ALA A 33 5.96 16.71 2.87
C ALA A 33 5.61 17.93 3.73
N GLY A 34 4.33 18.28 3.81
CA GLY A 34 3.87 19.48 4.52
C GLY A 34 2.46 19.32 5.07
N PRO A 35 1.91 20.36 5.71
CA PRO A 35 0.57 20.33 6.27
C PRO A 35 -0.55 20.54 5.23
N SER A 36 -0.20 20.88 3.99
CA SER A 36 -1.14 21.06 2.87
C SER A 36 -0.44 20.83 1.52
N GLY A 37 -1.24 20.67 0.47
CA GLY A 37 -0.76 20.44 -0.89
C GLY A 37 -0.33 19.00 -1.16
N GLU A 38 0.25 18.78 -2.34
CA GLU A 38 0.50 17.43 -2.88
C GLU A 38 1.99 17.04 -2.87
N ALA A 39 2.87 17.91 -2.38
CA ALA A 39 4.30 17.64 -2.34
C ALA A 39 4.59 16.43 -1.43
N THR A 40 5.47 15.52 -1.86
CA THR A 40 5.83 14.31 -1.12
C THR A 40 7.30 14.27 -0.73
N HIS A 41 7.60 13.56 0.35
CA HIS A 41 8.98 13.27 0.75
C HIS A 41 9.60 12.26 -0.21
N ALA A 42 10.66 12.65 -0.91
CA ALA A 42 11.34 11.79 -1.87
C ALA A 42 11.87 10.52 -1.20
N GLY A 43 11.34 9.35 -1.61
CA GLY A 43 11.80 8.06 -1.11
C GLY A 43 11.12 7.58 0.18
N LEU A 44 10.16 8.32 0.74
CA LEU A 44 9.44 7.92 1.95
C LEU A 44 8.02 7.43 1.61
N TYR A 45 7.72 6.19 1.99
CA TYR A 45 6.46 5.51 1.70
C TYR A 45 5.94 4.79 2.95
N VAL A 46 4.63 4.59 3.03
CA VAL A 46 3.99 3.71 4.02
C VAL A 46 3.24 2.61 3.28
N CYS A 47 3.74 1.36 3.30
CA CYS A 47 3.09 0.23 2.63
C CYS A 47 2.52 -0.75 3.67
N ASP A 48 1.45 -0.33 4.36
CA ASP A 48 0.87 -1.04 5.50
C ASP A 48 -0.65 -0.81 5.59
N GLY A 49 -1.35 -1.57 6.44
CA GLY A 49 -2.75 -1.30 6.79
C GLY A 49 -3.00 0.11 7.34
N ALA A 50 -1.96 0.81 7.79
CA ALA A 50 -2.05 2.20 8.21
C ALA A 50 -2.54 3.16 7.12
N VAL A 51 -2.36 2.84 5.83
CA VAL A 51 -2.80 3.71 4.72
C VAL A 51 -4.28 3.59 4.40
N ILE A 52 -4.95 2.58 4.94
CA ILE A 52 -6.37 2.34 4.67
C ILE A 52 -7.20 3.32 5.54
N PRO A 53 -7.90 4.29 4.93
CA PRO A 53 -8.48 5.42 5.67
C PRO A 53 -9.69 5.03 6.53
N ARG A 54 -10.31 3.87 6.27
CA ARG A 54 -11.51 3.39 6.96
C ARG A 54 -11.50 1.87 7.09
N SER A 55 -12.24 1.36 8.07
CA SER A 55 -12.47 -0.08 8.20
C SER A 55 -13.11 -0.66 6.95
N ILE A 56 -12.61 -1.82 6.52
CA ILE A 56 -13.10 -2.56 5.34
C ILE A 56 -14.06 -3.71 5.70
N GLY A 57 -14.31 -3.94 6.99
CA GLY A 57 -15.29 -4.94 7.47
C GLY A 57 -14.92 -6.41 7.26
N CYS A 58 -13.74 -6.72 6.71
CA CYS A 58 -13.24 -8.06 6.47
C CYS A 58 -11.76 -8.22 6.86
N ASN A 59 -11.18 -9.39 6.62
CA ASN A 59 -9.75 -9.61 6.86
C ASN A 59 -8.91 -8.70 5.93
N PRO A 60 -8.04 -7.83 6.47
CA PRO A 60 -7.30 -6.87 5.65
C PRO A 60 -6.11 -7.44 4.90
N LEU A 61 -5.69 -8.68 5.16
CA LEU A 61 -4.47 -9.27 4.58
C LEU A 61 -4.33 -9.00 3.07
N LEU A 62 -5.32 -9.43 2.28
CA LEU A 62 -5.26 -9.28 0.81
C LEU A 62 -5.37 -7.83 0.35
N THR A 63 -6.04 -6.97 1.14
CA THR A 63 -6.14 -5.54 0.81
C THR A 63 -4.80 -4.84 1.04
N ILE A 64 -4.13 -5.16 2.16
CA ILE A 64 -2.79 -4.65 2.47
C ILE A 64 -1.79 -5.13 1.41
N THR A 65 -1.81 -6.43 1.08
CA THR A 65 -0.94 -6.99 0.03
C THR A 65 -1.15 -6.27 -1.31
N ALA A 66 -2.40 -6.13 -1.76
CA ALA A 66 -2.69 -5.48 -3.04
C ALA A 66 -2.24 -4.01 -3.08
N LEU A 67 -2.42 -3.26 -1.98
CA LEU A 67 -1.97 -1.86 -1.90
C LEU A 67 -0.44 -1.75 -1.89
N ALA A 68 0.24 -2.62 -1.13
CA ALA A 68 1.70 -2.65 -1.08
C ALA A 68 2.30 -3.01 -2.45
N GLU A 69 1.77 -4.04 -3.13
CA GLU A 69 2.20 -4.41 -4.49
C GLU A 69 1.97 -3.26 -5.47
N ARG A 70 0.79 -2.63 -5.43
CA ARG A 70 0.49 -1.47 -6.28
C ARG A 70 1.45 -0.31 -6.03
N ALA A 71 1.81 -0.02 -4.78
CA ALA A 71 2.79 1.01 -4.45
C ALA A 71 4.18 0.70 -5.03
N MET A 72 4.61 -0.57 -4.97
CA MET A 72 5.89 -0.99 -5.55
C MET A 72 5.90 -0.87 -7.08
N VAL A 73 4.79 -1.18 -7.76
CA VAL A 73 4.65 -0.98 -9.22
C VAL A 73 4.79 0.51 -9.58
N HIS A 74 4.16 1.40 -8.81
CA HIS A 74 4.32 2.85 -9.03
C HIS A 74 5.74 3.31 -8.76
N LEU A 75 6.36 2.89 -7.64
CA LEU A 75 7.75 3.19 -7.32
C LEU A 75 8.69 2.78 -8.46
N ALA A 76 8.54 1.55 -8.97
CA ALA A 76 9.38 1.03 -10.04
C ALA A 76 9.21 1.84 -11.33
N ARG A 77 7.96 2.19 -11.71
CA ARG A 77 7.68 3.04 -12.87
C ARG A 77 8.26 4.44 -12.71
N ASP A 78 8.03 5.09 -11.56
CA ASP A 78 8.50 6.46 -11.28
C ASP A 78 10.03 6.54 -11.25
N ARG A 79 10.72 5.43 -10.92
CA ARG A 79 12.18 5.33 -10.86
C ARG A 79 12.80 4.66 -12.08
N ASN A 80 12.00 4.29 -13.09
CA ASN A 80 12.44 3.54 -14.27
C ASN A 80 13.23 2.26 -13.94
N LEU A 81 12.74 1.50 -12.96
CA LEU A 81 13.29 0.21 -12.53
C LEU A 81 12.57 -0.93 -13.27
N GLY A 82 13.32 -1.98 -13.59
CA GLY A 82 12.75 -3.22 -14.10
C GLY A 82 12.01 -3.98 -12.99
N PHE A 83 10.81 -4.51 -13.31
CA PHE A 83 10.04 -5.38 -12.44
C PHE A 83 9.21 -6.35 -13.28
N ASP A 84 8.80 -7.46 -12.67
CA ASP A 84 7.87 -8.43 -13.23
C ASP A 84 6.64 -8.52 -12.32
N THR A 85 5.48 -8.66 -12.93
CA THR A 85 4.20 -8.90 -12.24
C THR A 85 3.60 -10.25 -12.59
N ALA A 86 4.24 -11.02 -13.47
CA ALA A 86 3.84 -12.37 -13.76
C ALA A 86 4.02 -13.23 -12.50
N PRO A 87 3.13 -14.19 -12.25
CA PRO A 87 3.34 -15.19 -11.23
C PRO A 87 4.68 -15.90 -11.48
N ILE A 88 5.48 -16.06 -10.43
CA ILE A 88 6.69 -16.89 -10.50
C ILE A 88 6.23 -18.31 -10.83
N ARG A 89 6.54 -18.77 -12.04
CA ARG A 89 6.30 -20.16 -12.44
C ARG A 89 7.38 -21.02 -11.79
N ASN A 90 6.98 -22.03 -11.02
CA ASN A 90 7.94 -23.02 -10.56
C ASN A 90 8.41 -23.87 -11.76
N HIS A 91 9.65 -24.37 -11.70
CA HIS A 91 10.24 -25.21 -12.75
C HIS A 91 9.37 -26.43 -13.13
N ALA A 92 8.51 -26.92 -12.23
CA ALA A 92 7.60 -28.03 -12.48
C ALA A 92 6.50 -27.73 -13.51
N ASP A 93 6.16 -26.46 -13.75
CA ASP A 93 5.10 -26.06 -14.69
C ASP A 93 5.62 -25.87 -16.13
N GLN A 94 6.93 -26.02 -16.36
CA GLN A 94 7.55 -25.83 -17.68
C GLN A 94 7.55 -27.10 -18.55
N GLU A 95 7.23 -28.28 -17.99
CA GLU A 95 7.27 -29.56 -18.72
C GLU A 95 5.95 -29.96 -19.41
N VAL A 96 4.86 -29.18 -19.25
CA VAL A 96 3.52 -29.57 -19.78
C VAL A 96 3.21 -28.94 -21.14
N VAL A 97 4.20 -28.35 -21.82
CA VAL A 97 4.05 -27.86 -23.20
C VAL A 97 5.05 -28.60 -24.10
N THR A 98 4.64 -29.80 -24.52
CA THR A 98 5.19 -30.50 -25.70
C THR A 98 4.05 -30.90 -26.61
#